data_AF-A0A350KPH3-F1
#
_entry.id   AF-A0A350KPH3-F1
#
_cell.length_a   1.000
_cell.length_b   1.000
_cell.length_c   1.000
_cell.angle_alpha   90.00
_cell.angle_beta   90.00
_cell.angle_gamma   90.00
#
_symmetry.space_group_name_H-M   'P 1'
#
loop_
_entity.id
_entity.type
_entity.pdbx_description
1 polymer ?
#
loop_
_entity_poly.entity_id
_entity_poly.type
_entity_poly.pdbx_seq_one_letter_code
_entity_poly.pdbx_strand_id
1 'polypeptide(L)'
;PAATSFESFARYYENDAWTWELMALTKARVVWGEKEKIDAEIRKNLRRSKNRDELRRDVVEMREKIRENFRPTGAAEAVKYGRGGMIDIEFSAQYLQLLHADRHPEILQRAVVPVLARAVGAGLIDRTAGDALTRAYRLWTLLSALFSLCVENPKSDWDDLSDTTKRLMCRFTGAGNEAELRREIDGAARSAASFLLFGNGDRAL
;
A
#
# COMPACT_ATOMS: atom_id res chain seq x y z
N PRO A 1 -6.14 -17.82 20.70
CA PRO A 1 -5.09 -18.87 20.71
C PRO A 1 -3.86 -18.44 19.89
N ALA A 2 -2.65 -18.82 20.30
CA ALA A 2 -1.41 -18.42 19.62
C ALA A 2 -1.16 -19.17 18.30
N ALA A 3 -1.78 -20.34 18.13
CA ALA A 3 -1.76 -21.13 16.91
C ALA A 3 -3.16 -21.67 16.61
N THR A 4 -3.43 -21.99 15.35
CA THR A 4 -4.69 -22.59 14.89
C THR A 4 -4.39 -23.76 13.95
N SER A 5 -5.30 -24.73 13.87
CA SER A 5 -5.18 -25.79 12.87
C SER A 5 -5.43 -25.25 11.46
N PHE A 6 -4.91 -25.95 10.44
CA PHE A 6 -5.12 -25.57 9.05
C PHE A 6 -6.62 -25.57 8.69
N GLU A 7 -7.37 -26.55 9.18
CA GLU A 7 -8.81 -26.68 8.93
C GLU A 7 -9.59 -25.52 9.55
N SER A 8 -9.20 -25.08 10.75
CA SER A 8 -9.81 -23.93 11.42
C SER A 8 -9.47 -22.63 10.68
N PHE A 9 -8.23 -22.47 10.20
CA PHE A 9 -7.83 -21.34 9.36
C PHE A 9 -8.65 -21.28 8.06
N ALA A 10 -8.74 -22.39 7.33
CA ALA A 10 -9.48 -22.47 6.07
C ALA A 10 -10.96 -22.12 6.27
N ARG A 11 -11.60 -22.72 7.30
CA ARG A 11 -13.00 -22.44 7.63
C ARG A 11 -13.25 -20.99 8.00
N TYR A 12 -12.36 -20.38 8.78
CA TYR A 12 -12.50 -18.98 9.19
C TYR A 12 -12.45 -18.03 8.00
N TYR A 13 -11.45 -18.18 7.12
CA TYR A 13 -11.35 -17.31 5.94
C TYR A 13 -12.47 -17.52 4.92
N GLU A 14 -13.05 -18.73 4.88
CA GLU A 14 -14.17 -19.04 4.02
C GLU A 14 -15.50 -18.44 4.51
N ASN A 15 -15.71 -18.30 5.83
CA ASN A 15 -17.04 -17.97 6.36
C ASN A 15 -17.11 -16.65 7.13
N ASP A 16 -16.05 -16.31 7.87
CA ASP A 16 -16.11 -15.31 8.94
C ASP A 16 -15.17 -14.11 8.70
N ALA A 17 -14.21 -14.22 7.77
CA ALA A 17 -13.18 -13.20 7.60
C ALA A 17 -13.72 -11.88 7.07
N TRP A 18 -13.31 -10.80 7.74
CA TRP A 18 -13.62 -9.44 7.37
C TRP A 18 -12.82 -8.98 6.15
N THR A 19 -13.31 -7.97 5.44
CA THR A 19 -12.61 -7.41 4.26
C THR A 19 -11.18 -6.97 4.59
N TRP A 20 -10.94 -6.34 5.74
CA TRP A 20 -9.60 -5.92 6.15
C TRP A 20 -8.64 -7.11 6.40
N GLU A 21 -9.15 -8.25 6.86
CA GLU A 21 -8.35 -9.48 7.04
C GLU A 21 -7.93 -10.05 5.70
N LEU A 22 -8.84 -10.02 4.71
CA LEU A 22 -8.52 -10.43 3.34
C LEU A 22 -7.52 -9.48 2.68
N MET A 23 -7.60 -8.17 2.97
CA MET A 23 -6.56 -7.22 2.57
C MET A 23 -5.20 -7.58 3.18
N ALA A 24 -5.14 -7.88 4.48
CA ALA A 24 -3.91 -8.34 5.13
C ALA A 24 -3.40 -9.65 4.52
N LEU A 25 -4.31 -10.57 4.18
CA LEU A 25 -4.00 -11.87 3.57
C LEU A 25 -3.29 -11.75 2.22
N THR A 26 -3.48 -10.66 1.45
CA THR A 26 -2.74 -10.40 0.19
C THR A 26 -1.23 -10.34 0.37
N LYS A 27 -0.75 -9.99 1.58
CA LYS A 27 0.67 -9.89 1.92
C LYS A 27 1.22 -11.19 2.51
N ALA A 28 0.36 -12.14 2.87
CA ALA A 28 0.74 -13.36 3.55
C ALA A 28 1.72 -14.21 2.72
N ARG A 29 2.68 -14.82 3.41
CA ARG A 29 3.65 -15.74 2.84
C ARG A 29 3.96 -16.86 3.81
N VAL A 30 3.95 -18.09 3.31
CA VAL A 30 4.50 -19.22 4.05
C VAL A 30 6.01 -19.03 4.19
N VAL A 31 6.46 -18.90 5.44
CA VAL A 31 7.89 -18.81 5.79
C VAL A 31 8.46 -20.20 6.07
N TRP A 32 7.65 -21.11 6.61
CA TRP A 32 8.01 -22.50 6.91
C TRP A 32 6.75 -23.40 6.88
N GLY A 33 6.90 -24.67 6.49
CA GLY A 33 5.82 -25.67 6.45
C GLY A 33 5.33 -26.01 5.03
N GLU A 34 4.10 -26.58 4.94
CA GLU A 34 3.46 -27.02 3.69
C GLU A 34 3.04 -25.85 2.79
N LYS A 35 4.02 -25.29 2.08
CA LYS A 35 3.87 -24.06 1.30
C LYS A 35 2.76 -24.12 0.27
N GLU A 36 2.72 -25.18 -0.54
CA GLU A 36 1.81 -25.31 -1.67
C GLU A 36 0.36 -25.38 -1.20
N LYS A 37 0.09 -26.14 -0.14
CA LYS A 37 -1.22 -26.30 0.49
C LYS A 37 -1.73 -24.97 1.06
N ILE A 38 -0.89 -24.27 1.81
CA ILE A 38 -1.28 -23.00 2.46
C ILE A 38 -1.44 -21.89 1.41
N ASP A 39 -0.53 -21.78 0.44
CA ASP A 39 -0.66 -20.78 -0.63
C ASP A 39 -1.89 -21.05 -1.51
N ALA A 40 -2.29 -22.31 -1.71
CA ALA A 40 -3.52 -22.64 -2.42
C ALA A 40 -4.77 -22.14 -1.67
N GLU A 41 -4.83 -22.36 -0.35
CA GLU A 41 -5.94 -21.89 0.48
C GLU A 41 -6.01 -20.36 0.54
N ILE A 42 -4.86 -19.68 0.65
CA ILE A 42 -4.79 -18.21 0.58
C ILE A 42 -5.35 -17.72 -0.76
N ARG A 43 -4.90 -18.30 -1.88
CA ARG A 43 -5.37 -17.89 -3.21
C ARG A 43 -6.85 -18.18 -3.40
N LYS A 44 -7.37 -19.30 -2.90
CA LYS A 44 -8.81 -19.62 -2.93
C LYS A 44 -9.62 -18.47 -2.32
N ASN A 45 -9.25 -18.03 -1.11
CA ASN A 45 -9.96 -16.97 -0.41
C ASN A 45 -9.83 -15.59 -1.09
N LEU A 46 -8.64 -15.26 -1.61
CA LEU A 46 -8.41 -13.98 -2.31
C LEU A 46 -9.10 -13.89 -3.68
N ARG A 47 -9.43 -15.02 -4.31
CA ARG A 47 -10.11 -15.08 -5.62
C ARG A 47 -11.63 -15.14 -5.50
N ARG A 48 -12.19 -15.14 -4.30
CA ARG A 48 -13.64 -15.13 -4.11
C ARG A 48 -14.20 -13.80 -4.62
N SER A 49 -15.10 -13.86 -5.60
CA SER A 49 -15.79 -12.68 -6.13
C SER A 49 -16.49 -11.92 -5.01
N LYS A 50 -16.33 -10.59 -5.02
CA LYS A 50 -16.93 -9.67 -4.06
C LYS A 50 -17.84 -8.67 -4.76
N ASN A 51 -18.87 -8.22 -4.07
CA ASN A 51 -19.62 -7.05 -4.51
C ASN A 51 -18.68 -5.83 -4.49
N ARG A 52 -18.57 -5.15 -5.64
CA ARG A 52 -17.65 -4.03 -5.84
C ARG A 52 -17.93 -2.87 -4.88
N ASP A 53 -19.21 -2.55 -4.66
CA ASP A 53 -19.62 -1.39 -3.86
C ASP A 53 -19.40 -1.65 -2.37
N GLU A 54 -19.71 -2.87 -1.90
CA GLU A 54 -19.42 -3.28 -0.52
C GLU A 54 -17.91 -3.30 -0.26
N LEU A 55 -17.13 -3.91 -1.15
CA LEU A 55 -15.67 -3.94 -1.03
C LEU A 55 -15.11 -2.51 -1.00
N ARG A 56 -15.57 -1.62 -1.89
CA ARG A 56 -15.10 -0.23 -1.91
C ARG A 56 -15.43 0.47 -0.61
N ARG A 57 -16.67 0.34 -0.11
CA ARG A 57 -17.10 0.93 1.15
C ARG A 57 -16.24 0.45 2.32
N ASP A 58 -16.07 -0.86 2.48
CA ASP A 58 -15.30 -1.44 3.59
C ASP A 58 -13.84 -0.96 3.59
N VAL A 59 -13.21 -0.90 2.42
CA VAL A 59 -11.82 -0.43 2.28
C VAL A 59 -11.71 1.07 2.61
N VAL A 60 -12.66 1.89 2.14
CA VAL A 60 -12.71 3.33 2.44
C VAL A 60 -12.90 3.55 3.94
N GLU A 61 -13.90 2.90 4.56
CA GLU A 61 -14.15 3.02 6.00
C GLU A 61 -12.95 2.60 6.84
N MET A 62 -12.28 1.52 6.47
CA MET A 62 -11.06 1.09 7.16
C MET A 62 -9.93 2.11 7.01
N ARG A 63 -9.78 2.71 5.82
CA ARG A 63 -8.78 3.74 5.58
C ARG A 63 -9.03 5.01 6.38
N GLU A 64 -10.29 5.40 6.51
CA GLU A 64 -10.73 6.53 7.32
C GLU A 64 -10.38 6.34 8.80
N LYS A 65 -10.67 5.16 9.36
CA LYS A 65 -10.27 4.80 10.73
C LYS A 65 -8.76 4.91 10.96
N ILE A 66 -7.94 4.50 9.99
CA ILE A 66 -6.48 4.68 10.07
C ILE A 66 -6.13 6.17 10.06
N ARG A 67 -6.79 6.98 9.22
CA ARG A 67 -6.53 8.42 9.14
C ARG A 67 -6.83 9.16 10.45
N GLU A 68 -7.92 8.78 11.11
CA GLU A 68 -8.34 9.36 12.38
C GLU A 68 -7.36 9.04 13.51
N ASN A 69 -6.87 7.80 13.56
CA ASN A 69 -5.97 7.31 14.60
C ASN A 69 -4.49 7.66 14.36
N PHE A 70 -4.07 7.83 13.11
CA PHE A 70 -2.69 8.10 12.72
C PHE A 70 -2.59 9.43 11.97
N ARG A 71 -2.75 10.53 12.72
CA ARG A 71 -2.49 11.89 12.21
C ARG A 71 -0.98 12.12 12.19
N PRO A 72 -0.36 12.29 11.01
CA PRO A 72 1.08 12.43 10.92
C PRO A 72 1.54 13.73 11.59
N THR A 73 2.52 13.62 12.49
CA THR A 73 3.09 14.75 13.25
C THR A 73 4.49 15.12 12.79
N GLY A 74 5.16 14.23 12.06
CA GLY A 74 6.47 14.45 11.46
C GLY A 74 6.56 13.96 10.02
N ALA A 75 7.70 14.25 9.39
CA ALA A 75 7.95 13.99 7.97
C ALA A 75 7.88 12.49 7.63
N ALA A 76 8.41 11.63 8.50
CA ALA A 76 8.42 10.18 8.31
C ALA A 76 7.00 9.58 8.34
N GLU A 77 6.15 10.07 9.24
CA GLU A 77 4.75 9.66 9.34
C GLU A 77 3.94 10.17 8.15
N ALA A 78 4.22 11.40 7.67
CA ALA A 78 3.55 11.98 6.52
C ALA A 78 3.76 11.15 5.24
N VAL A 79 4.97 10.61 5.02
CA VAL A 79 5.27 9.69 3.91
C VAL A 79 4.39 8.42 3.95
N LYS A 80 4.06 7.94 5.14
CA LYS A 80 3.29 6.69 5.32
C LYS A 80 1.79 6.93 5.32
N TYR A 81 1.32 7.81 6.20
CA TYR A 81 -0.10 7.98 6.54
C TYR A 81 -0.74 9.21 5.90
N GLY A 82 0.06 10.10 5.32
CA GLY A 82 -0.43 11.26 4.57
C GLY A 82 -1.21 10.85 3.32
N ARG A 83 -1.99 11.79 2.79
CA ARG A 83 -2.76 11.60 1.55
C ARG A 83 -1.82 11.40 0.37
N GLY A 84 -2.03 10.34 -0.42
CA GLY A 84 -1.10 9.91 -1.47
C GLY A 84 0.13 9.17 -0.94
N GLY A 85 0.18 8.92 0.37
CA GLY A 85 1.28 8.24 1.04
C GLY A 85 1.28 6.73 0.82
N MET A 86 2.23 6.05 1.48
CA MET A 86 2.45 4.61 1.30
C MET A 86 1.19 3.76 1.55
N ILE A 87 0.47 4.04 2.64
CA ILE A 87 -0.71 3.25 3.05
C ILE A 87 -1.86 3.39 2.04
N ASP A 88 -2.05 4.58 1.46
CA ASP A 88 -3.08 4.82 0.44
C ASP A 88 -2.85 3.95 -0.81
N ILE A 89 -1.59 3.85 -1.24
CA ILE A 89 -1.21 3.07 -2.42
C ILE A 89 -1.32 1.57 -2.11
N GLU A 90 -0.94 1.13 -0.91
CA GLU A 90 -1.10 -0.26 -0.47
C GLU A 90 -2.57 -0.68 -0.46
N PHE A 91 -3.44 0.15 0.11
CA PHE A 91 -4.88 -0.11 0.12
C PHE A 91 -5.46 -0.18 -1.29
N SER A 92 -5.00 0.69 -2.19
CA SER A 92 -5.45 0.68 -3.59
C SER A 92 -5.01 -0.60 -4.32
N ALA A 93 -3.77 -1.05 -4.10
CA ALA A 93 -3.29 -2.31 -4.65
C ALA A 93 -4.06 -3.52 -4.09
N GLN A 94 -4.33 -3.54 -2.78
CA GLN A 94 -5.10 -4.60 -2.13
C GLN A 94 -6.55 -4.64 -2.61
N TYR A 95 -7.18 -3.49 -2.80
CA TYR A 95 -8.51 -3.39 -3.41
C TYR A 95 -8.53 -3.97 -4.82
N LEU A 96 -7.59 -3.57 -5.69
CA LEU A 96 -7.50 -4.09 -7.06
C LEU A 96 -7.33 -5.62 -7.06
N GLN A 97 -6.51 -6.15 -6.14
CA GLN A 97 -6.37 -7.59 -5.98
C GLN A 97 -7.70 -8.26 -5.62
N LEU A 98 -8.37 -7.80 -4.56
CA LEU A 98 -9.63 -8.39 -4.10
C LEU A 98 -10.77 -8.24 -5.10
N LEU A 99 -10.78 -7.17 -5.90
CA LEU A 99 -11.79 -6.93 -6.91
C LEU A 99 -11.60 -7.80 -8.16
N HIS A 100 -10.35 -8.05 -8.57
CA HIS A 100 -10.04 -8.61 -9.89
C HIS A 100 -9.41 -9.99 -9.87
N ALA A 101 -8.93 -10.51 -8.73
CA ALA A 101 -8.18 -11.78 -8.69
C ALA A 101 -8.93 -13.02 -9.18
N ASP A 102 -10.27 -13.00 -9.18
CA ASP A 102 -11.07 -14.09 -9.77
C ASP A 102 -10.75 -14.26 -11.27
N ARG A 103 -10.78 -13.14 -12.01
CA ARG A 103 -10.56 -13.07 -13.46
C ARG A 103 -9.11 -12.85 -13.86
N HIS A 104 -8.33 -12.21 -13.00
CA HIS A 104 -6.92 -11.84 -13.21
C HIS A 104 -6.05 -12.38 -12.06
N PRO A 105 -5.93 -13.70 -11.89
CA PRO A 105 -5.18 -14.29 -10.78
C PRO A 105 -3.71 -13.87 -10.73
N GLU A 106 -3.12 -13.46 -11.85
CA GLU A 106 -1.76 -12.92 -11.95
C GLU A 106 -1.54 -11.63 -11.14
N ILE A 107 -2.62 -10.90 -10.81
CA ILE A 107 -2.56 -9.69 -9.97
C ILE A 107 -2.19 -10.01 -8.53
N LEU A 108 -2.34 -11.27 -8.08
CA LEU A 108 -2.00 -11.73 -6.74
C LEU A 108 -0.49 -11.76 -6.52
N GLN A 109 0.06 -10.59 -6.27
CA GLN A 109 1.46 -10.36 -5.90
C GLN A 109 1.51 -9.80 -4.48
N ARG A 110 2.60 -10.08 -3.77
CA ARG A 110 2.79 -9.57 -2.39
C ARG A 110 3.29 -8.12 -2.38
N ALA A 111 4.19 -7.79 -3.29
CA ALA A 111 4.75 -6.45 -3.42
C ALA A 111 3.84 -5.55 -4.26
N VAL A 112 3.70 -4.29 -3.87
CA VAL A 112 2.78 -3.31 -4.49
C VAL A 112 3.14 -3.03 -5.95
N VAL A 113 4.41 -2.78 -6.26
CA VAL A 113 4.82 -2.42 -7.63
C VAL A 113 4.48 -3.53 -8.64
N PRO A 114 4.73 -4.82 -8.36
CA PRO A 114 4.21 -5.90 -9.20
C PRO A 114 2.69 -5.92 -9.35
N VAL A 115 1.91 -5.66 -8.28
CA VAL A 115 0.43 -5.56 -8.37
C VAL A 115 0.02 -4.49 -9.37
N LEU A 116 0.59 -3.28 -9.24
CA LEU A 116 0.29 -2.15 -10.13
C LEU A 116 0.68 -2.46 -11.58
N ALA A 117 1.84 -3.10 -11.81
CA ALA A 117 2.27 -3.49 -13.14
C ALA A 117 1.32 -4.53 -13.78
N ARG A 118 0.82 -5.50 -12.99
CA ARG A 118 -0.17 -6.48 -13.46
C ARG A 118 -1.52 -5.82 -13.74
N ALA A 119 -1.94 -4.88 -12.90
CA ALA A 119 -3.16 -4.11 -13.11
C ALA A 119 -3.13 -3.31 -14.43
N VAL A 120 -2.02 -2.63 -14.73
CA VAL A 120 -1.81 -1.95 -16.02
C VAL A 120 -1.81 -2.94 -17.18
N GLY A 121 -1.07 -4.04 -17.05
CA GLY A 121 -0.97 -5.06 -18.10
C GLY A 121 -2.30 -5.74 -18.45
N ALA A 122 -3.19 -5.87 -17.47
CA ALA A 122 -4.53 -6.40 -17.63
C ALA A 122 -5.58 -5.33 -18.01
N GLY A 123 -5.18 -4.05 -18.14
CA GLY A 123 -6.09 -2.95 -18.46
C GLY A 123 -7.07 -2.58 -17.35
N LEU A 124 -6.79 -2.98 -16.10
CA LEU A 124 -7.63 -2.68 -14.93
C LEU A 124 -7.47 -1.22 -14.47
N ILE A 125 -6.30 -0.65 -14.73
CA ILE A 125 -5.97 0.75 -14.49
C ILE A 125 -5.19 1.27 -15.71
N ASP A 126 -5.30 2.56 -16.01
CA ASP A 126 -4.50 3.13 -17.09
C ASP A 126 -3.00 3.24 -16.73
N ARG A 127 -2.16 3.40 -17.75
CA ARG A 127 -0.70 3.50 -17.58
C ARG A 127 -0.30 4.73 -16.75
N THR A 128 -1.00 5.85 -16.91
CA THR A 128 -0.71 7.09 -16.19
C THR A 128 -0.89 6.92 -14.68
N ALA A 129 -1.99 6.28 -14.27
CA ALA A 129 -2.26 5.91 -12.88
C ALA A 129 -1.19 4.95 -12.35
N GLY A 130 -0.92 3.87 -13.10
CA GLY A 130 0.08 2.87 -12.72
C GLY A 130 1.49 3.46 -12.52
N ASP A 131 1.92 4.34 -13.41
CA ASP A 131 3.23 4.99 -13.35
C ASP A 131 3.31 6.00 -12.18
N ALA A 132 2.24 6.78 -11.94
CA ALA A 132 2.17 7.72 -10.83
C ALA A 132 2.26 7.00 -9.47
N LEU A 133 1.44 5.96 -9.28
CA LEU A 133 1.42 5.16 -8.05
C LEU A 133 2.74 4.41 -7.83
N THR A 134 3.32 3.84 -8.89
CA THR A 134 4.61 3.13 -8.81
C THR A 134 5.75 4.09 -8.41
N ARG A 135 5.81 5.27 -9.03
CA ARG A 135 6.84 6.27 -8.73
C ARG A 135 6.75 6.76 -7.30
N ALA A 136 5.55 7.14 -6.86
CA ALA A 136 5.30 7.57 -5.49
C ALA A 136 5.66 6.46 -4.49
N TYR A 137 5.19 5.23 -4.69
CA TYR A 137 5.47 4.13 -3.77
C TYR A 137 6.97 3.83 -3.63
N ARG A 138 7.73 3.84 -4.74
CA ARG A 138 9.19 3.66 -4.69
C ARG A 138 9.88 4.77 -3.89
N LEU A 139 9.48 6.02 -4.10
CA LEU A 139 9.97 7.16 -3.34
C LEU A 139 9.66 6.99 -1.84
N TRP A 140 8.43 6.58 -1.49
CA TRP A 140 8.03 6.33 -0.10
C TRP A 140 8.81 5.19 0.54
N THR A 141 9.07 4.10 -0.19
CA THR A 141 9.88 2.99 0.31
C THR A 141 11.30 3.46 0.62
N LEU A 142 11.92 4.22 -0.29
CA LEU A 142 13.27 4.76 -0.09
C LEU A 142 13.32 5.74 1.08
N LEU A 143 12.41 6.72 1.12
CA LEU A 143 12.35 7.70 2.21
C LEU A 143 12.07 7.03 3.55
N SER A 144 11.17 6.05 3.60
CA SER A 144 10.90 5.30 4.84
C SER A 144 12.15 4.58 5.35
N ALA A 145 12.95 3.98 4.47
CA ALA A 145 14.20 3.34 4.83
C ALA A 145 15.23 4.36 5.35
N LEU A 146 15.37 5.50 4.67
CA LEU A 146 16.27 6.58 5.08
C LEU A 146 15.87 7.19 6.43
N PHE A 147 14.57 7.43 6.65
CA PHE A 147 14.06 7.87 7.95
C PHE A 147 14.40 6.86 9.04
N SER A 148 14.18 5.56 8.81
CA SER A 148 14.51 4.51 9.79
C SER A 148 16.00 4.36 10.07
N LEU A 149 16.88 4.72 9.13
CA LEU A 149 18.34 4.59 9.28
C LEU A 149 19.01 5.87 9.80
N CYS A 150 18.43 7.04 9.55
CA CYS A 150 19.10 8.33 9.72
C CYS A 150 18.39 9.28 10.69
N VAL A 151 17.23 8.91 11.22
CA VAL A 151 16.43 9.74 12.12
C VAL A 151 16.10 8.98 13.39
N GLU A 152 16.59 9.49 14.52
CA GLU A 152 16.39 8.87 15.84
C GLU A 152 14.96 9.06 16.36
N ASN A 153 14.41 10.27 16.20
CA ASN A 153 13.05 10.58 16.59
C ASN A 153 12.10 10.48 15.38
N PRO A 154 11.23 9.46 15.28
CA PRO A 154 10.34 9.30 14.14
C PRO A 154 9.28 10.41 14.00
N LYS A 155 9.12 11.26 15.02
CA LYS A 155 8.21 12.43 14.99
C LYS A 155 8.90 13.72 14.51
N SER A 156 10.19 13.68 14.22
CA SER A 156 10.89 14.84 13.66
C SER A 156 10.26 15.27 12.34
N ASP A 157 10.05 16.58 12.20
CA ASP A 157 9.73 17.18 10.90
C ASP A 157 11.03 17.45 10.12
N TRP A 158 10.89 17.85 8.86
CA TRP A 158 12.01 18.12 7.98
C TRP A 158 12.97 19.17 8.54
N ASP A 159 12.46 20.18 9.22
CA ASP A 159 13.26 21.27 9.78
C ASP A 159 14.10 20.82 10.99
N ASP A 160 13.70 19.74 11.66
CA ASP A 160 14.43 19.14 12.77
C ASP A 160 15.60 18.25 12.31
N LEU A 161 15.68 17.92 11.02
CA LEU A 161 16.70 17.02 10.49
C LEU A 161 18.05 17.72 10.32
N SER A 162 19.13 17.02 10.67
CA SER A 162 20.49 17.53 10.41
C SER A 162 20.75 17.75 8.92
N ASP A 163 21.59 18.73 8.58
CA ASP A 163 22.01 18.99 7.19
C ASP A 163 22.63 17.76 6.53
N THR A 164 23.35 16.94 7.31
CA THR A 164 23.95 15.70 6.81
C THR A 164 22.87 14.70 6.42
N THR A 165 21.84 14.53 7.24
CA THR A 165 20.67 13.70 6.91
C THR A 165 19.97 14.21 5.65
N LYS A 166 19.69 15.50 5.57
CA LYS A 166 19.03 16.14 4.41
C LYS A 166 19.84 15.93 3.12
N ARG A 167 21.16 16.14 3.16
CA ARG A 167 22.07 15.90 2.02
C ARG A 167 22.08 14.43 1.60
N LEU A 168 22.09 13.51 2.56
CA LEU A 168 22.06 12.08 2.28
C LEU A 168 20.75 11.68 1.58
N MET A 169 19.62 12.20 2.06
CA MET A 169 18.32 11.96 1.45
C MET A 169 18.29 12.47 0.01
N CYS A 170 18.73 13.71 -0.24
CA CYS A 170 18.84 14.28 -1.59
C CYS A 170 19.69 13.39 -2.51
N ARG A 171 20.86 12.93 -2.02
CA ARG A 171 21.76 12.06 -2.79
C ARG A 171 21.10 10.74 -3.20
N PHE A 172 20.35 10.09 -2.30
CA PHE A 172 19.73 8.80 -2.60
C PHE A 172 18.47 8.93 -3.45
N THR A 173 17.73 10.04 -3.33
CA THR A 173 16.55 10.30 -4.17
C THR A 173 16.93 10.85 -5.55
N GLY A 174 18.14 11.39 -5.69
CA GLY A 174 18.61 12.05 -6.91
C GLY A 174 18.26 13.54 -6.98
N ALA A 175 17.67 14.10 -5.91
CA ALA A 175 17.37 15.52 -5.85
C ALA A 175 18.64 16.34 -5.65
N GLY A 176 18.76 17.49 -6.33
CA GLY A 176 19.92 18.37 -6.23
C GLY A 176 19.99 19.15 -4.91
N ASN A 177 18.85 19.36 -4.25
CA ASN A 177 18.76 20.03 -2.95
C ASN A 177 17.45 19.70 -2.21
N GLU A 178 17.36 20.14 -0.95
CA GLU A 178 16.19 19.90 -0.09
C GLU A 178 14.90 20.47 -0.69
N ALA A 179 14.94 21.68 -1.25
CA ALA A 179 13.76 22.31 -1.82
C ALA A 179 13.23 21.53 -3.03
N GLU A 180 14.10 20.95 -3.84
CA GLU A 180 13.74 20.04 -4.93
C GLU A 180 13.14 18.75 -4.39
N LEU A 181 13.76 18.11 -3.40
CA LEU A 181 13.24 16.90 -2.78
C LEU A 181 11.83 17.11 -2.21
N ARG A 182 11.60 18.21 -1.48
CA ARG A 182 10.28 18.54 -0.94
C ARG A 182 9.24 18.73 -2.06
N ARG A 183 9.60 19.40 -3.16
CA ARG A 183 8.71 19.53 -4.34
C ARG A 183 8.40 18.19 -5.00
N GLU A 184 9.38 17.29 -5.10
CA GLU A 184 9.17 15.94 -5.64
C GLU A 184 8.22 15.13 -4.77
N ILE A 185 8.40 15.17 -3.45
CA ILE A 185 7.52 14.52 -2.46
C ILE A 185 6.09 15.05 -2.62
N ASP A 186 5.90 16.36 -2.59
CA ASP A 186 4.59 16.99 -2.73
C ASP A 186 3.93 16.67 -4.07
N GLY A 187 4.71 16.68 -5.15
CA GLY A 187 4.24 16.33 -6.49
C GLY A 187 3.82 14.87 -6.59
N ALA A 188 4.63 13.95 -6.06
CA ALA A 188 4.33 12.53 -6.02
C ALA A 188 3.07 12.22 -5.20
N ALA A 189 2.94 12.83 -4.02
CA ALA A 189 1.77 12.68 -3.16
C ALA A 189 0.50 13.18 -3.84
N ARG A 190 0.51 14.38 -4.42
CA ARG A 190 -0.65 14.91 -5.16
C ARG A 190 -1.02 14.05 -6.37
N SER A 191 -0.03 13.62 -7.14
CA SER A 191 -0.23 12.78 -8.33
C SER A 191 -0.85 11.45 -7.95
N ALA A 192 -0.25 10.72 -6.98
CA ALA A 192 -0.80 9.47 -6.47
C ALA A 192 -2.22 9.66 -5.96
N ALA A 193 -2.47 10.72 -5.18
CA ALA A 193 -3.77 10.99 -4.60
C ALA A 193 -4.90 11.28 -5.62
N SER A 194 -4.56 11.64 -6.86
CA SER A 194 -5.55 11.84 -7.93
C SER A 194 -6.11 10.53 -8.50
N PHE A 195 -5.43 9.42 -8.25
CA PHE A 195 -5.79 8.07 -8.71
C PHE A 195 -6.16 7.14 -7.55
N LEU A 196 -6.39 7.66 -6.35
CA LEU A 196 -6.79 6.80 -5.23
C LEU A 196 -8.30 6.56 -5.24
N LEU A 197 -8.70 5.42 -4.68
CA LEU A 197 -10.10 5.08 -4.40
C LEU A 197 -10.77 6.06 -3.42
N PHE A 198 -9.97 6.75 -2.61
CA PHE A 198 -10.38 7.55 -1.44
C PHE A 198 -10.47 9.06 -1.75
N GLY A 199 -10.71 9.47 -3.00
CA GLY A 199 -10.74 10.88 -3.43
C GLY A 199 -12.05 11.35 -4.07
N ASN A 200 -12.33 12.66 -3.96
CA ASN A 200 -13.54 13.34 -4.51
C ASN A 200 -13.45 13.66 -6.02
N GLY A 201 -12.85 12.79 -6.84
CA GLY A 201 -12.59 13.11 -8.26
C GLY A 201 -13.08 12.03 -9.23
N ASP A 202 -13.45 12.45 -10.44
CA ASP A 202 -13.92 11.61 -11.57
C ASP A 202 -12.88 10.59 -12.09
N ARG A 203 -11.65 10.60 -11.55
CA ARG A 203 -10.51 9.75 -11.93
C ARG A 203 -10.14 8.70 -10.89
N ALA A 204 -10.99 8.50 -9.87
CA ALA A 204 -10.78 7.44 -8.90
C ALA A 204 -10.80 6.07 -9.60
N LEU A 205 -9.86 5.19 -9.20
CA LEU A 205 -9.83 3.78 -9.59
C LEU A 205 -11.20 3.08 -9.41
#